data_AF-A0A6B3IQX0-F1
#
_entry.id   AF-A0A6B3IQX0-F1
#
_cell.length_a   1.000
_cell.length_b   1.000
_cell.length_c   1.000
_cell.angle_alpha   90.00
_cell.angle_beta   90.00
_cell.angle_gamma   90.00
#
_symmetry.space_group_name_H-M   'P 1'
#
loop_
_entity.id
_entity.type
_entity.pdbx_description
1 polymer ?
#
loop_
_entity_poly.entity_id
_entity_poly.type
_entity_poly.pdbx_seq_one_letter_code
_entity_poly.pdbx_strand_id
1 'polypeptide(L)'
;GGVVGGGRPAPGGGAVRHEGRGAGGDRTTESVHVDLPAVPAHVERVVLVALAGSGTFGAVPGLDVTVTDAAGHRELARYESR
;
A
#
# COMPACT_ATOMS: atom_id res chain seq x y z
N GLY A 1 14.88 -2.53 -7.77
CA GLY A 1 13.41 -2.44 -7.67
C GLY A 1 12.87 -3.78 -7.22
N GLY A 2 12.12 -3.80 -6.13
CA GLY A 2 11.53 -5.04 -5.59
C GLY A 2 10.01 -4.91 -5.60
N VAL A 3 9.32 -5.93 -6.10
CA VAL A 3 7.86 -6.07 -6.02
C VAL A 3 7.52 -6.92 -4.80
N VAL A 4 6.57 -6.45 -3.99
CA VAL A 4 5.98 -7.24 -2.90
C VAL A 4 4.56 -7.58 -3.34
N GLY A 5 4.30 -8.87 -3.57
CA GLY A 5 2.96 -9.40 -3.85
C GLY A 5 2.81 -10.75 -3.16
N GLY A 6 1.71 -10.92 -2.43
CA GLY A 6 1.22 -12.20 -1.89
C GLY A 6 2.27 -13.17 -1.35
N GLY A 7 2.66 -13.01 -0.07
CA GLY A 7 3.31 -14.08 0.70
C GLY A 7 4.83 -14.19 0.62
N ARG A 8 5.56 -13.21 0.08
CA ARG A 8 7.04 -13.22 0.08
C ARG A 8 7.62 -12.07 0.91
N PRO A 9 8.66 -12.31 1.74
CA PRO A 9 9.35 -11.25 2.49
C PRO A 9 9.90 -10.19 1.53
N ALA A 10 9.71 -8.92 1.86
CA ALA A 10 10.18 -7.80 1.06
C ALA A 10 11.73 -7.78 1.00
N PRO A 11 12.34 -7.50 -0.16
CA PRO A 11 13.78 -7.26 -0.23
C PRO A 11 14.04 -5.90 0.44
N GLY A 12 14.41 -5.94 1.71
CA GLY A 12 14.53 -4.76 2.58
C GLY A 12 14.27 -5.02 4.07
N GLY A 13 14.43 -6.25 4.56
CA GLY A 13 14.68 -6.53 5.99
C GLY A 13 13.69 -5.95 7.02
N GLY A 14 12.40 -5.78 6.68
CA GLY A 14 11.37 -5.30 7.61
C GLY A 14 10.90 -3.85 7.40
N ALA A 15 11.51 -3.09 6.48
CA ALA A 15 11.10 -1.71 6.19
C ALA A 15 9.71 -1.59 5.55
N VAL A 16 9.20 -2.66 4.93
CA VAL A 16 7.84 -2.73 4.38
C VAL A 16 7.14 -3.94 4.96
N ARG A 17 5.96 -3.72 5.55
CA ARG A 17 5.12 -4.76 6.14
C ARG A 17 3.71 -4.67 5.59
N HIS A 18 3.18 -5.80 5.15
CA HIS A 18 1.76 -5.93 4.84
C HIS A 18 1.00 -6.19 6.15
N GLU A 19 0.09 -5.30 6.53
CA GLU A 19 -0.70 -5.38 7.76
C GLU A 19 -1.94 -6.28 7.60
N GLY A 20 -2.24 -6.69 6.36
CA GLY A 20 -3.37 -7.53 6.04
C GLY A 20 -4.55 -6.75 5.47
N ARG A 21 -5.65 -7.48 5.33
CA ARG A 21 -6.89 -7.02 4.71
C ARG A 21 -7.98 -6.92 5.78
N GLY A 22 -8.55 -5.74 5.92
CA GLY A 22 -9.73 -5.48 6.76
C GLY A 22 -10.98 -5.30 5.91
N ALA A 23 -12.13 -5.78 6.40
CA ALA A 23 -13.43 -5.48 5.83
C ALA A 23 -14.21 -4.58 6.80
N GLY A 24 -14.82 -3.51 6.29
CA GLY A 24 -15.60 -2.55 7.08
C GLY A 24 -16.70 -1.91 6.26
N GLY A 25 -17.96 -2.16 6.63
CA GLY A 25 -19.11 -1.81 5.80
C GLY A 25 -19.00 -2.44 4.41
N ASP A 26 -19.22 -1.63 3.37
CA ASP A 26 -19.12 -2.06 1.97
C ASP A 26 -17.69 -1.97 1.41
N ARG A 27 -16.69 -1.71 2.24
CA ARG A 27 -15.29 -1.52 1.82
C ARG A 27 -14.38 -2.61 2.34
N THR A 28 -13.44 -2.99 1.48
CA THR A 28 -12.28 -3.82 1.84
C THR A 28 -11.04 -2.95 1.71
N THR A 29 -10.22 -2.91 2.76
CA THR A 29 -8.97 -2.14 2.79
C THR A 29 -7.80 -3.09 2.97
N GLU A 30 -6.79 -2.94 2.12
CA GLU A 30 -5.51 -3.65 2.25
C GLU A 30 -4.45 -2.64 2.70
N SER A 31 -3.79 -2.92 3.83
CA SER A 31 -2.92 -1.95 4.49
C SER A 31 -1.45 -2.38 4.42
N VAL A 32 -0.58 -1.43 4.06
CA VAL A 32 0.88 -1.61 4.02
C VAL A 32 1.52 -0.53 4.87
N HIS A 33 2.39 -0.92 5.79
CA HIS A 33 3.22 -0.02 6.57
C HIS A 33 4.62 0.06 5.98
N VAL A 34 5.16 1.28 5.90
CA VAL A 34 6.52 1.53 5.43
C VAL A 34 7.28 2.30 6.51
N ASP A 35 8.27 1.65 7.10
CA ASP A 35 9.27 2.26 7.97
C ASP A 35 10.37 2.89 7.09
N LEU A 36 10.14 4.15 6.70
CA LEU A 36 11.06 4.90 5.84
C LEU A 36 12.49 4.98 6.41
N PRO A 37 12.72 5.21 7.72
CA PRO A 37 14.05 5.11 8.33
C PRO A 37 14.76 3.77 8.14
N ALA A 38 14.02 2.66 8.11
CA ALA A 38 14.58 1.33 7.88
C ALA A 38 14.87 1.03 6.39
N VAL A 39 14.44 1.90 5.46
CA VAL A 39 14.72 1.74 4.03
C VAL A 39 16.21 1.99 3.78
N PRO A 40 16.93 1.07 3.10
CA PRO A 40 18.34 1.26 2.79
C PRO A 40 18.57 2.56 2.00
N ALA A 41 19.61 3.30 2.35
CA ALA A 41 19.90 4.62 1.76
C ALA A 41 20.09 4.64 0.23
N HIS A 42 20.36 3.48 -0.39
CA HIS A 42 20.46 3.35 -1.85
C HIS A 42 19.10 3.23 -2.56
N VAL A 43 18.00 3.11 -1.82
CA VAL A 43 16.64 3.08 -2.37
C VAL A 43 16.11 4.51 -2.48
N GLU A 44 15.96 5.00 -3.70
CA GLU A 44 15.49 6.37 -3.95
C GLU A 44 13.97 6.51 -3.90
N ARG A 45 13.23 5.42 -4.16
CA ARG A 45 11.76 5.47 -4.38
C ARG A 45 11.10 4.20 -3.88
N VAL A 46 10.01 4.38 -3.15
CA VAL A 46 9.05 3.33 -2.80
C VAL A 46 7.80 3.56 -3.64
N VAL A 47 7.38 2.55 -4.39
CA VAL A 47 6.19 2.61 -5.24
C VAL A 47 5.16 1.63 -4.69
N LEU A 48 3.98 2.14 -4.36
CA LEU A 48 2.82 1.31 -4.04
C LEU A 48 2.07 0.98 -5.33
N VAL A 49 1.87 -0.32 -5.58
CA VAL A 49 1.13 -0.81 -6.75
C VAL A 49 -0.07 -1.59 -6.23
N ALA A 50 -1.26 -1.19 -6.67
CA ALA A 50 -2.49 -1.90 -6.40
C ALA A 50 -3.05 -2.47 -7.72
N LEU A 51 -3.46 -3.73 -7.70
CA LEU A 51 -3.97 -4.45 -8.87
C LEU A 51 -5.38 -4.95 -8.58
N ALA A 52 -6.32 -4.74 -9.51
CA ALA A 52 -7.63 -5.36 -9.45
C ALA A 52 -7.49 -6.83 -9.90
N GLY A 53 -7.95 -7.77 -9.07
CA GLY A 53 -7.88 -9.21 -9.36
C GLY A 53 -8.68 -9.65 -10.58
N SER A 54 -9.65 -8.83 -11.01
CA SER A 54 -10.37 -8.94 -12.27
C SER A 54 -10.74 -7.53 -12.77
N GLY A 55 -10.65 -7.30 -14.08
CA GLY A 55 -10.96 -5.99 -14.70
C GLY A 55 -9.87 -4.93 -14.54
N THR A 56 -10.22 -3.67 -14.81
CA THR A 56 -9.32 -2.51 -14.68
C THR A 56 -9.41 -1.88 -13.30
N PHE A 57 -8.37 -1.16 -12.88
CA PHE A 57 -8.37 -0.40 -11.62
C PHE A 57 -9.62 0.50 -11.48
N GLY A 58 -9.99 1.24 -12.54
CA GLY A 58 -11.19 2.09 -12.56
C GLY A 58 -12.53 1.36 -12.62
N ALA A 59 -12.54 0.03 -12.73
CA ALA A 59 -13.79 -0.74 -12.69
C ALA A 59 -14.23 -1.08 -11.25
N VAL A 60 -13.40 -0.79 -10.25
CA VAL A 60 -13.72 -1.01 -8.84
C VAL A 60 -14.37 0.27 -8.28
N PRO A 61 -15.67 0.25 -7.97
CA PRO A 61 -16.36 1.45 -7.48
C PRO A 61 -15.77 1.93 -6.15
N GLY A 62 -15.50 3.23 -6.05
CA GLY A 62 -15.01 3.85 -4.82
C GLY A 62 -13.60 3.41 -4.42
N LEU A 63 -12.79 2.93 -5.36
CA LEU A 63 -11.41 2.57 -5.10
C LEU A 63 -10.56 3.82 -4.88
N ASP A 64 -9.97 3.89 -3.70
CA ASP A 64 -9.02 4.92 -3.30
C ASP A 64 -7.73 4.28 -2.74
N VAL A 65 -6.65 5.04 -2.83
CA VAL A 65 -5.39 4.75 -2.17
C VAL A 65 -5.04 5.97 -1.34
N THR A 66 -5.03 5.80 -0.03
CA THR A 66 -4.70 6.86 0.92
C THR A 66 -3.35 6.57 1.57
N VAL A 67 -2.46 7.57 1.59
CA VAL A 67 -1.18 7.54 2.30
C VAL A 67 -1.32 8.40 3.54
N THR A 68 -1.00 7.85 4.70
CA THR A 68 -1.02 8.57 5.97
C THR A 68 0.36 8.70 6.59
N ASP A 69 0.48 9.51 7.64
CA ASP A 69 1.64 9.43 8.53
C ASP A 69 1.71 8.06 9.22
N ALA A 70 2.86 7.77 9.85
CA ALA A 70 3.14 6.48 10.46
C ALA A 70 2.17 6.11 11.61
N ALA A 71 1.51 7.09 12.20
CA ALA A 71 0.53 6.90 13.26
C ALA A 71 -0.90 6.73 12.73
N GLY A 72 -1.12 6.91 11.43
CA GLY A 72 -2.42 6.77 10.77
C GLY A 72 -3.37 7.93 11.02
N HIS A 73 -2.89 9.06 11.55
CA HIS A 73 -3.74 10.16 12.00
C HIS A 73 -3.94 11.23 10.94
N ARG A 74 -2.96 11.37 10.02
CA ARG A 74 -2.97 12.43 9.01
C ARG A 74 -2.82 11.85 7.63
N GLU A 75 -3.75 12.17 6.75
CA GLU A 75 -3.61 11.95 5.31
C GLU A 75 -2.50 12.86 4.75
N LEU A 76 -1.56 12.25 4.03
CA LEU A 76 -0.47 12.92 3.34
C LEU A 76 -0.76 13.05 1.84
N ALA A 77 -1.43 12.04 1.27
CA ALA A 77 -1.85 12.02 -0.13
C ALA A 77 -2.98 11.03 -0.32
N ARG A 78 -3.79 11.26 -1.36
CA ARG A 78 -4.84 10.34 -1.78
C ARG A 78 -4.92 10.27 -3.29
N TYR A 79 -5.14 9.06 -3.80
CA TYR A 79 -5.55 8.78 -5.16
C TYR A 79 -6.95 8.19 -5.13
N GLU A 80 -7.81 8.61 -6.05
CA GLU A 80 -9.17 8.07 -6.22
C GLU A 80 -9.33 7.67 -7.69
N SER A 81 -9.79 6.46 -7.96
CA SER A 81 -10.16 6.08 -9.33
C SER A 81 -11.55 6.63 -9.63
N ARG A 82 -11.66 7.40 -10.72
CA ARG A 82 -12.93 7.88 -11.26
C ARG A 82 -13.64 6.82 -12.08
#